data_AF-A0A9E2EQ94-F1
#
_entry.id   AF-A0A9E2EQ94-F1
#
_cell.length_a   1.000
_cell.length_b   1.000
_cell.length_c   1.000
_cell.angle_alpha   90.00
_cell.angle_beta   90.00
_cell.angle_gamma   90.00
#
_symmetry.space_group_name_H-M   'P 1'
#
loop_
_entity.id
_entity.type
_entity.pdbx_description
1 polymer ?
#
loop_
_entity_poly.entity_id
_entity_poly.type
_entity_poly.pdbx_seq_one_letter_code
_entity_poly.pdbx_strand_id
1 'polypeptide(L)'
;MKIQKNISLKKYNTFGINAKAKFFCEIKSTHELQKALQLNDYPYKLILSGGSNMLLAKDIEALVLYINIKGKEIIAEDDDHVHLKVMAGEVWHDMVLWCLEHNYGGL
;
A
#
# COMPACT_ATOMS: atom_id res chain seq x y z
N MET A 1 -4.82 -12.61 -6.70
CA MET A 1 -5.82 -11.57 -6.37
C MET A 1 -7.12 -12.21 -5.90
N LYS A 2 -7.60 -11.91 -4.68
CA LYS A 2 -8.87 -12.41 -4.11
C LYS A 2 -9.68 -11.25 -3.54
N ILE A 3 -10.93 -11.12 -3.97
CA ILE A 3 -11.87 -10.13 -3.42
C ILE A 3 -12.62 -10.75 -2.25
N GLN A 4 -12.61 -10.06 -1.12
CA GLN A 4 -13.30 -10.41 0.10
C GLN A 4 -14.44 -9.43 0.36
N LYS A 5 -15.49 -9.85 1.06
CA LYS A 5 -16.65 -9.02 1.38
C LYS A 5 -16.69 -8.70 2.87
N ASN A 6 -17.20 -7.52 3.22
CA ASN A 6 -17.47 -7.10 4.59
C ASN A 6 -16.26 -7.22 5.53
N ILE A 7 -15.08 -6.82 5.06
CA ILE A 7 -13.83 -6.90 5.84
C ILE A 7 -13.71 -5.71 6.79
N SER A 8 -13.37 -5.99 8.05
CA SER A 8 -13.00 -4.95 9.02
C SER A 8 -11.70 -4.27 8.61
N LEU A 9 -11.73 -2.94 8.54
CA LEU A 9 -10.56 -2.09 8.28
C LEU A 9 -9.79 -1.73 9.55
N LYS A 10 -10.16 -2.26 10.73
CA LYS A 10 -9.54 -1.92 12.02
C LYS A 10 -8.02 -2.09 12.04
N LYS A 11 -7.51 -3.14 11.36
CA LYS A 11 -6.08 -3.43 11.27
C LYS A 11 -5.35 -2.64 10.17
N TYR A 12 -6.09 -1.86 9.38
CA TYR A 12 -5.62 -1.17 8.18
C TYR A 12 -5.70 0.35 8.31
N ASN A 13 -5.92 0.87 9.51
CA ASN A 13 -5.84 2.30 9.83
C ASN A 13 -5.30 2.48 11.24
N THR A 14 -4.43 3.48 11.45
CA THR A 14 -3.76 3.69 12.74
C THR A 14 -4.69 4.23 13.83
N PHE A 15 -5.81 4.84 13.45
CA PHE A 15 -6.88 5.20 14.41
C PHE A 15 -7.58 3.98 15.01
N GLY A 16 -7.39 2.77 14.46
CA GLY A 16 -8.01 1.55 14.96
C GLY A 16 -9.53 1.52 14.82
N ILE A 17 -10.08 2.33 13.89
CA ILE A 17 -11.53 2.42 13.68
C ILE A 17 -12.01 1.18 12.95
N ASN A 18 -13.05 0.55 13.50
CA ASN A 18 -13.67 -0.65 12.96
C ASN A 18 -14.71 -0.35 11.87
N ALA A 19 -14.34 0.48 10.88
CA ALA A 19 -15.12 0.61 9.66
C ALA A 19 -14.99 -0.66 8.82
N LYS A 20 -16.02 -1.02 8.05
CA LYS A 20 -16.00 -2.17 7.15
C LYS A 20 -15.86 -1.73 5.70
N ALA A 21 -15.07 -2.47 4.94
CA ALA A 21 -15.07 -2.39 3.49
C ALA A 21 -16.11 -3.37 2.93
N LYS A 22 -17.01 -2.89 2.09
CA LYS A 22 -17.96 -3.72 1.34
C LYS A 22 -17.23 -4.78 0.53
N PHE A 23 -16.19 -4.34 -0.18
CA PHE A 23 -15.25 -5.21 -0.88
C PHE A 23 -13.81 -4.84 -0.53
N PHE A 24 -12.95 -5.84 -0.38
CA PHE A 24 -11.54 -5.67 -0.04
C PHE A 24 -10.68 -6.58 -0.90
N CYS A 25 -9.59 -6.04 -1.43
CA CYS A 25 -8.61 -6.80 -2.19
C CYS A 25 -7.20 -6.38 -1.77
N GLU A 26 -6.38 -7.34 -1.36
CA GLU A 26 -4.95 -7.12 -1.14
C GLU A 26 -4.22 -7.24 -2.49
N ILE A 27 -3.39 -6.26 -2.79
CA ILE A 27 -2.66 -6.11 -4.05
C ILE A 27 -1.16 -6.32 -3.78
N LYS A 28 -0.59 -7.39 -4.33
CA LYS A 28 0.82 -7.78 -4.09
C LYS A 28 1.73 -7.57 -5.30
N SER A 29 1.17 -7.18 -6.45
CA SER A 29 1.95 -6.82 -7.65
C SER A 29 1.29 -5.72 -8.47
N THR A 30 2.07 -5.07 -9.33
CA THR A 30 1.57 -4.06 -10.28
C THR A 30 0.57 -4.65 -11.27
N HIS A 31 0.77 -5.90 -11.68
CA HIS A 31 -0.17 -6.63 -12.54
C HIS A 31 -1.50 -6.90 -11.83
N GLU A 32 -1.50 -7.23 -10.53
CA GLU A 32 -2.74 -7.32 -9.75
C GLU A 32 -3.43 -5.97 -9.62
N LEU A 33 -2.69 -4.88 -9.44
CA LEU A 33 -3.26 -3.52 -9.41
C LEU A 33 -3.93 -3.18 -10.73
N GLN A 34 -3.25 -3.40 -11.85
CA GLN A 34 -3.79 -3.18 -13.20
C GLN A 34 -5.08 -3.96 -13.42
N LYS A 35 -5.09 -5.25 -13.06
CA LYS A 35 -6.30 -6.09 -13.13
C LYS A 35 -7.42 -5.54 -12.25
N ALA A 36 -7.12 -5.17 -11.00
CA ALA A 36 -8.11 -4.66 -10.06
C ALA A 36 -8.75 -3.35 -10.55
N LEU A 37 -7.96 -2.46 -11.15
CA LEU A 37 -8.43 -1.18 -11.71
C LEU A 37 -9.40 -1.39 -12.89
N GLN A 38 -9.21 -2.44 -13.67
CA GLN A 38 -10.04 -2.79 -14.83
C GLN A 38 -11.35 -3.52 -14.47
N LEU A 39 -11.60 -3.84 -13.20
CA LEU A 39 -12.85 -4.51 -12.80
C LEU A 39 -14.02 -3.52 -12.86
N ASN A 40 -14.89 -3.70 -13.87
CA ASN A 40 -16.06 -2.86 -14.12
C ASN A 40 -17.19 -3.08 -13.10
N ASP A 41 -17.30 -4.28 -12.52
CA ASP A 41 -18.28 -4.60 -11.47
C ASP A 41 -18.07 -3.80 -10.17
N TYR A 42 -16.91 -3.15 -10.03
CA TYR A 42 -16.53 -2.35 -8.87
C TYR A 42 -16.16 -0.93 -9.30
N PRO A 43 -17.13 -0.10 -9.71
CA PRO A 43 -16.86 1.22 -10.27
C PRO A 43 -16.20 2.17 -9.26
N TYR A 44 -16.53 2.03 -7.97
CA TYR A 44 -15.93 2.79 -6.89
C TYR A 44 -14.79 2.01 -6.24
N LYS A 45 -13.59 2.61 -6.25
CA LYS A 45 -12.37 2.02 -5.71
C LYS A 45 -11.70 3.00 -4.76
N LEU A 46 -11.27 2.51 -3.60
CA LEU A 46 -10.49 3.29 -2.62
C LEU A 46 -9.12 2.63 -2.47
N ILE A 47 -8.04 3.40 -2.67
CA ILE A 47 -6.68 2.90 -2.44
C ILE A 47 -6.34 3.11 -0.97
N LEU A 48 -5.83 2.05 -0.34
CA LEU A 48 -5.40 2.05 1.06
C LEU A 48 -4.01 1.42 1.15
N SER A 49 -3.10 2.02 1.91
CA SER A 49 -1.82 1.39 2.29
C SER A 49 -1.78 1.30 3.81
N GLY A 50 -0.75 1.83 4.49
CA GLY A 50 -0.63 1.80 5.94
C GLY A 50 -1.77 2.48 6.73
N GLY A 51 -2.60 3.30 6.07
CA GLY A 51 -3.76 3.94 6.70
C GLY A 51 -3.41 4.87 7.87
N SER A 52 -2.17 5.38 7.89
CA SER A 52 -1.64 6.21 8.97
C SER A 52 -2.15 7.66 8.95
N ASN A 53 -2.72 8.09 7.82
CA ASN A 53 -3.21 9.44 7.59
C ASN A 53 -4.63 9.45 7.01
N MET A 54 -5.50 8.54 7.47
CA MET A 54 -6.89 8.50 7.02
C MET A 54 -7.85 8.21 8.17
N LEU A 55 -8.84 9.08 8.33
CA LEU A 55 -9.95 8.89 9.24
C LEU A 55 -11.11 8.18 8.51
N LEU A 56 -11.38 6.94 8.88
CA LEU A 56 -12.49 6.15 8.33
C LEU A 56 -13.78 6.44 9.11
N ALA A 57 -14.48 7.53 8.76
CA ALA A 57 -15.65 7.99 9.50
C ALA A 57 -16.91 7.09 9.37
N LYS A 58 -16.95 6.19 8.38
CA LYS A 58 -18.05 5.27 8.12
C LYS A 58 -17.58 4.06 7.33
N ASP A 59 -18.46 3.06 7.21
CA ASP A 59 -18.26 1.93 6.32
C ASP A 59 -18.05 2.38 4.87
N ILE A 60 -17.18 1.67 4.16
CA ILE A 60 -16.72 1.98 2.82
C ILE A 60 -17.49 1.14 1.82
N GLU A 61 -18.45 1.76 1.15
CA GLU A 61 -19.28 1.18 0.08
C GLU A 61 -18.55 1.13 -1.27
N ALA A 62 -17.31 0.62 -1.27
CA ALA A 62 -16.44 0.54 -2.44
C ALA A 62 -15.52 -0.70 -2.38
N LEU A 63 -14.77 -0.94 -3.47
CA LEU A 63 -13.64 -1.86 -3.46
C LEU A 63 -12.40 -1.19 -2.88
N VAL A 64 -12.04 -1.57 -1.67
CA VAL A 64 -10.79 -1.16 -1.04
C VAL A 64 -9.65 -1.99 -1.61
N LEU A 65 -8.71 -1.32 -2.26
CA LEU A 65 -7.47 -1.88 -2.78
C LEU A 65 -6.36 -1.61 -1.76
N TYR A 66 -6.01 -2.63 -0.98
CA TYR A 66 -4.91 -2.56 -0.04
C TYR A 66 -3.58 -2.82 -0.75
N ILE A 67 -2.73 -1.78 -0.87
CA ILE A 67 -1.45 -1.83 -1.56
C ILE A 67 -0.41 -2.47 -0.63
N ASN A 68 0.01 -3.69 -0.97
CA ASN A 68 1.03 -4.44 -0.29
C ASN A 68 2.07 -4.97 -1.29
N ILE A 69 2.43 -4.14 -2.27
CA ILE A 69 3.44 -4.45 -3.28
C ILE A 69 4.81 -4.21 -2.67
N LYS A 70 5.56 -5.29 -2.42
CA LYS A 70 6.92 -5.24 -1.86
C LYS A 70 7.97 -5.19 -2.97
N GLY A 71 9.15 -4.71 -2.62
CA GLY A 71 10.29 -4.59 -3.51
C GLY A 71 11.02 -3.28 -3.29
N LYS A 72 12.33 -3.38 -3.17
CA LYS A 72 13.26 -2.25 -3.21
C LYS A 72 14.51 -2.69 -3.97
N GLU A 73 15.05 -1.82 -4.80
CA GLU A 73 16.14 -2.10 -5.74
C GLU A 73 17.00 -0.84 -5.90
N ILE A 74 18.33 -1.01 -5.87
CA ILE A 74 19.27 0.03 -6.31
C ILE A 74 19.32 -0.06 -7.83
N ILE A 75 18.89 1.00 -8.51
CA ILE A 75 18.82 1.04 -9.99
C ILE A 75 20.02 1.76 -10.62
N ALA A 76 20.72 2.58 -9.83
CA ALA A 76 21.98 3.21 -10.19
C ALA A 76 22.70 3.65 -8.91
N GLU A 77 24.03 3.63 -8.93
CA GLU A 77 24.90 4.05 -7.84
C GLU A 77 26.19 4.60 -8.45
N ASP A 78 26.60 5.78 -7.98
CA ASP A 78 27.88 6.40 -8.27
C ASP A 78 28.50 6.95 -6.97
N ASP A 79 29.64 7.65 -7.08
CA ASP A 79 30.40 8.12 -5.94
C ASP A 79 29.62 9.14 -5.06
N ASP A 80 28.61 9.82 -5.62
CA ASP A 80 27.87 10.90 -4.97
C ASP A 80 26.38 10.56 -4.76
N HIS A 81 25.80 9.64 -5.53
CA HIS A 81 24.36 9.38 -5.56
C HIS A 81 24.00 7.89 -5.58
N VAL A 82 22.86 7.60 -4.95
CA VAL A 82 22.20 6.29 -5.00
C VAL A 82 20.76 6.48 -5.43
N HIS A 83 20.37 5.81 -6.51
CA HIS A 83 19.01 5.82 -7.02
C HIS A 83 18.29 4.55 -6.58
N LEU A 84 17.27 4.72 -5.75
CA LEU A 84 16.44 3.63 -5.24
C LEU A 84 15.09 3.61 -5.95
N LYS A 85 14.69 2.41 -6.38
CA LYS A 85 13.32 2.10 -6.78
C LYS A 85 12.66 1.35 -5.64
N VAL A 86 11.64 1.96 -5.03
CA VAL A 86 10.93 1.41 -3.87
C VAL A 86 9.45 1.26 -4.19
N MET A 87 8.89 0.09 -3.95
CA MET A 87 7.48 -0.20 -4.24
C MET A 87 6.56 0.38 -3.15
N ALA A 88 5.37 0.83 -3.56
CA ALA A 88 4.44 1.58 -2.72
C ALA A 88 3.88 0.84 -1.48
N GLY A 89 4.09 -0.47 -1.38
CA GLY A 89 3.70 -1.27 -0.23
C GLY A 89 4.80 -1.42 0.83
N GLU A 90 6.01 -0.91 0.62
CA GLU A 90 7.08 -0.92 1.64
C GLU A 90 6.69 -0.06 2.86
N VAL A 91 7.13 -0.50 4.04
CA VAL A 91 6.95 0.30 5.27
C VAL A 91 7.99 1.40 5.23
N TRP A 92 7.54 2.65 5.33
CA TRP A 92 8.41 3.82 5.21
C TRP A 92 9.57 3.78 6.22
N HIS A 93 9.29 3.49 7.49
CA HIS A 93 10.33 3.46 8.52
C HIS A 93 11.38 2.36 8.26
N ASP A 94 10.95 1.16 7.85
CA ASP A 94 11.86 0.07 7.50
C ASP A 94 12.73 0.44 6.30
N MET A 95 12.23 1.25 5.37
CA MET A 95 13.01 1.77 4.25
C MET A 95 14.09 2.75 4.72
N VAL A 96 13.78 3.67 5.64
CA VAL A 96 14.77 4.58 6.24
C VAL A 96 15.88 3.79 6.93
N LEU A 97 15.52 2.79 7.75
CA LEU A 97 16.51 1.94 8.42
C LEU A 97 17.38 1.18 7.43
N TRP A 98 16.78 0.64 6.36
CA TRP A 98 17.51 -0.03 5.29
C TRP A 98 18.53 0.91 4.62
N CYS A 99 18.19 2.18 4.37
CA CYS A 99 19.14 3.16 3.83
C CYS A 99 20.31 3.40 4.80
N LEU A 100 20.04 3.53 6.10
CA LEU A 100 21.08 3.68 7.12
C LEU A 100 22.03 2.48 7.18
N GLU A 101 21.50 1.25 7.08
CA GLU A 101 22.31 0.03 7.03
C GLU A 101 23.27 -0.02 5.83
N HIS A 102 22.92 0.67 4.73
CA HIS A 102 23.74 0.76 3.52
C HIS A 102 24.59 2.05 3.47
N ASN A 103 24.60 2.84 4.55
CA ASN A 103 25.27 4.15 4.62
C ASN A 103 24.75 5.19 3.63
N TYR A 104 23.49 5.06 3.20
CA TYR A 104 22.82 6.01 2.32
C TYR A 104 22.15 7.12 3.15
N GLY A 105 22.77 8.29 3.21
CA GLY A 105 22.24 9.46 3.93
C GLY A 105 21.22 10.25 3.11
N GLY A 106 20.20 10.81 3.77
CA GLY A 106 19.22 11.73 3.16
C GLY A 106 17.75 11.45 3.47
N LEU A 107 17.46 10.38 4.23
CA LEU A 107 16.11 9.98 4.65
C LEU A 107 15.99 9.88 6.17
#